data_AF-B5YHT0-F1
#
_entry.id   AF-B5YHT0-F1
#
_cell.length_a   1.000
_cell.length_b   1.000
_cell.length_c   1.000
_cell.angle_alpha   90.00
_cell.angle_beta   90.00
_cell.angle_gamma   90.00
#
_symmetry.space_group_name_H-M   'P 1'
#
loop_
_entity.id
_entity.type
_entity.pdbx_description
1 polymer ?
#
loop_
_entity_poly.entity_id
_entity_poly.type
_entity_poly.pdbx_seq_one_letter_code
_entity_poly.pdbx_strand_id
1 'polypeptide(L)'
;MIRFEELQMRIMDAAKNYLDVYEMSTLIEQYSLNKESRLSMTLPEIKPPYPISATVSFSYNAHQTSFSILFDEDEVEDESENFENMVEVEVVINLPFLEGYNQLRELFEEIVNEYPDLDIILIRKEFFRKDLIEGEEYEIVYSYMVGGEELKDLQFYEEIFFELSNMLRTIYEKTKFYIDMSWYRAEEDDTF
;
A
#
# COMPACT_ATOMS: atom_id res chain seq x y z
N MET A 1 4.68 16.31 -17.07
CA MET A 1 4.16 15.14 -16.34
C MET A 1 5.20 14.02 -16.35
N ILE A 2 5.39 13.25 -15.26
CA ILE A 2 6.29 12.08 -15.24
C ILE A 2 5.63 10.88 -15.96
N ARG A 3 6.40 10.09 -16.71
CA ARG A 3 5.89 8.89 -17.41
C ARG A 3 5.50 7.82 -16.39
N PHE A 4 4.45 7.04 -16.70
CA PHE A 4 3.93 5.98 -15.81
C PHE A 4 5.03 4.99 -15.40
N GLU A 5 5.82 4.51 -16.36
CA GLU A 5 6.89 3.54 -16.10
C GLU A 5 8.02 4.16 -15.28
N GLU A 6 8.27 5.47 -15.43
CA GLU A 6 9.26 6.19 -14.64
C GLU A 6 8.80 6.35 -13.19
N LEU A 7 7.53 6.72 -12.98
CA LEU A 7 6.94 6.77 -11.63
C LEU A 7 6.97 5.39 -10.96
N GLN A 8 6.59 4.33 -11.69
CA GLN A 8 6.64 2.96 -11.20
C GLN A 8 8.06 2.58 -10.73
N MET A 9 9.09 2.91 -11.51
CA MET A 9 10.47 2.64 -11.12
C MET A 9 10.90 3.44 -9.89
N ARG A 10 10.53 4.73 -9.80
CA ARG A 10 10.86 5.56 -8.62
C ARG A 10 10.23 5.03 -7.34
N ILE A 11 8.94 4.71 -7.39
CA ILE A 11 8.21 4.13 -6.27
C ILE A 11 8.84 2.78 -5.88
N MET A 12 9.17 1.95 -6.85
CA MET A 12 9.82 0.65 -6.61
C MET A 12 11.21 0.81 -5.97
N ASP A 13 12.02 1.73 -6.46
CA ASP A 13 13.38 1.94 -5.96
C ASP A 13 13.38 2.51 -4.54
N ALA A 14 12.46 3.43 -4.24
CA ALA A 14 12.26 3.94 -2.88
C ALA A 14 11.72 2.83 -1.95
N ALA A 15 10.72 2.05 -2.38
CA ALA A 15 10.13 0.99 -1.58
C ALA A 15 11.17 -0.05 -1.12
N LYS A 16 12.05 -0.47 -2.03
CA LYS A 16 13.11 -1.46 -1.75
C LYS A 16 14.10 -1.03 -0.67
N ASN A 17 14.23 0.26 -0.38
CA ASN A 17 15.12 0.75 0.67
C ASN A 17 14.57 0.47 2.08
N TYR A 18 13.25 0.27 2.21
CA TYR A 18 12.58 0.11 3.51
C TYR A 18 11.86 -1.23 3.66
N LEU A 19 11.37 -1.80 2.56
CA LEU A 19 10.45 -2.94 2.55
C LEU A 19 10.86 -3.98 1.52
N ASP A 20 10.50 -5.24 1.80
CA ASP A 20 10.67 -6.34 0.84
C ASP A 20 9.47 -6.38 -0.09
N VAL A 21 9.69 -5.97 -1.34
CA VAL A 21 8.69 -6.03 -2.41
C VAL A 21 8.71 -7.43 -3.02
N TYR A 22 7.61 -8.17 -2.84
CA TYR A 22 7.51 -9.57 -3.30
C TYR A 22 6.65 -9.71 -4.56
N GLU A 23 5.82 -8.73 -4.88
CA GLU A 23 4.98 -8.74 -6.08
C GLU A 23 4.82 -7.33 -6.65
N MET A 24 4.87 -7.24 -7.97
CA MET A 24 4.50 -6.05 -8.72
C MET A 24 3.60 -6.45 -9.87
N SER A 25 2.46 -5.79 -10.00
CA SER A 25 1.52 -6.00 -11.09
C SER A 25 1.16 -4.68 -11.76
N THR A 26 0.88 -4.73 -13.04
CA THR A 26 0.38 -3.60 -13.83
C THR A 26 -0.88 -4.04 -14.54
N LEU A 27 -1.96 -3.35 -14.27
CA LEU A 27 -3.25 -3.57 -14.89
C LEU A 27 -3.49 -2.48 -15.93
N ILE A 28 -4.00 -2.88 -17.09
CA ILE A 28 -4.40 -1.98 -18.16
C ILE A 28 -5.86 -2.27 -18.48
N GLU A 29 -6.73 -1.30 -18.21
CA GLU A 29 -8.15 -1.43 -18.51
C GLU A 29 -8.37 -1.28 -20.03
N GLN A 30 -8.95 -2.31 -20.66
CA GLN A 30 -8.96 -2.42 -22.13
C GLN A 30 -9.75 -1.33 -22.86
N TYR A 31 -10.78 -0.76 -22.22
CA TYR A 31 -11.68 0.22 -22.87
C TYR A 31 -11.27 1.66 -22.59
N SER A 32 -10.92 1.96 -21.34
CA SER A 32 -10.47 3.29 -20.93
C SER A 32 -8.99 3.51 -21.19
N LEU A 33 -8.20 2.44 -21.38
CA LEU A 33 -6.73 2.47 -21.41
C LEU A 33 -6.10 3.02 -20.12
N ASN A 34 -6.85 3.05 -19.02
CA ASN A 34 -6.32 3.40 -17.71
C ASN A 34 -5.26 2.38 -17.30
N LYS A 35 -4.15 2.87 -16.78
CA LYS A 35 -3.08 2.03 -16.21
C LYS A 35 -3.13 2.12 -14.70
N GLU A 36 -2.97 0.99 -14.04
CA GLU A 36 -2.84 0.92 -12.59
C GLU A 36 -1.61 0.07 -12.27
N SER A 37 -0.76 0.56 -11.36
CA SER A 37 0.35 -0.22 -10.81
C SER A 37 0.01 -0.59 -9.38
N ARG A 38 0.29 -1.85 -9.01
CA ARG A 38 0.20 -2.32 -7.62
C ARG A 38 1.51 -2.96 -7.21
N LEU A 39 2.05 -2.53 -6.07
CA LEU A 39 3.24 -3.09 -5.45
C LEU A 39 2.83 -3.72 -4.12
N SER A 40 3.01 -5.03 -3.98
CA SER A 40 2.78 -5.75 -2.73
C SER A 40 4.10 -5.95 -2.00
N MET A 41 4.14 -5.57 -0.74
CA MET A 41 5.34 -5.48 0.07
C MET A 41 5.12 -5.92 1.51
N THR A 42 6.21 -6.24 2.20
CA THR A 42 6.22 -6.65 3.61
C THR A 42 7.50 -6.16 4.29
N LEU A 43 7.61 -6.39 5.60
CA LEU A 43 8.83 -6.06 6.33
C LEU A 43 9.98 -7.01 5.92
N PRO A 44 11.22 -6.52 5.74
CA PRO A 44 12.34 -7.33 5.21
C PRO A 44 12.73 -8.57 6.03
N GLU A 45 12.36 -8.63 7.30
CA GLU A 45 12.75 -9.71 8.22
C GLU A 45 11.71 -10.83 8.31
N ILE A 46 10.58 -10.67 7.60
CA ILE A 46 9.44 -11.58 7.67
C ILE A 46 9.53 -12.63 6.56
N LYS A 47 9.31 -13.90 6.92
CA LYS A 47 9.26 -15.01 5.97
C LYS A 47 7.82 -15.35 5.53
N PRO A 48 7.63 -15.88 4.32
CA PRO A 48 6.32 -16.35 3.85
C PRO A 48 5.73 -17.50 4.68
N PRO A 49 4.38 -17.65 4.73
CA PRO A 49 3.35 -16.68 4.34
C PRO A 49 3.41 -15.38 5.15
N TYR A 50 3.56 -14.25 4.47
CA TYR A 50 3.74 -12.94 5.11
C TYR A 50 2.51 -12.63 5.98
N PRO A 51 2.65 -12.57 7.32
CA PRO A 51 1.53 -12.33 8.22
C PRO A 51 1.01 -10.91 8.06
N ILE A 52 1.86 -9.94 7.71
CA ILE A 52 1.45 -8.56 7.45
C ILE A 52 2.00 -8.17 6.08
N SER A 53 1.15 -7.57 5.26
CA SER A 53 1.53 -7.03 3.96
C SER A 53 0.90 -5.67 3.75
N ALA A 54 1.54 -4.87 2.91
CA ALA A 54 0.98 -3.64 2.38
C ALA A 54 0.94 -3.70 0.85
N THR A 55 -0.07 -3.06 0.27
CA THR A 55 -0.20 -2.86 -1.16
C THR A 55 -0.21 -1.36 -1.41
N VAL A 56 0.71 -0.88 -2.26
CA VAL A 56 0.71 0.50 -2.74
C VAL A 56 0.23 0.51 -4.19
N SER A 57 -0.83 1.25 -4.45
CA SER A 57 -1.47 1.41 -5.75
C SER A 57 -1.38 2.85 -6.24
N PHE A 58 -1.19 3.04 -7.54
CA PHE A 58 -1.42 4.32 -8.19
C PHE A 58 -1.99 4.11 -9.59
N SER A 59 -2.77 5.07 -10.08
CA SER A 59 -3.43 4.96 -11.38
C SER A 59 -3.24 6.19 -12.25
N TYR A 60 -3.12 5.96 -13.55
CA TYR A 60 -3.05 6.97 -14.60
C TYR A 60 -4.25 6.80 -15.52
N ASN A 61 -4.93 7.92 -15.81
CA ASN A 61 -6.00 7.92 -16.79
C ASN A 61 -5.48 7.94 -18.24
N ALA A 62 -6.36 7.71 -19.20
CA ALA A 62 -6.03 7.71 -20.63
C ALA A 62 -5.35 9.00 -21.11
N HIS A 63 -5.79 10.16 -20.61
CA HIS A 63 -5.26 11.46 -20.97
C HIS A 63 -3.83 11.61 -20.46
N GLN A 64 -3.60 11.33 -19.19
CA GLN A 64 -2.28 11.34 -18.54
C GLN A 64 -1.29 10.40 -19.25
N THR A 65 -1.75 9.20 -19.63
CA THR A 65 -0.96 8.22 -20.39
C THR A 65 -0.64 8.71 -21.82
N SER A 66 -1.55 9.46 -22.44
CA SER A 66 -1.36 9.99 -23.81
C SER A 66 -0.47 11.24 -23.83
N PHE A 67 -0.62 12.12 -22.84
CA PHE A 67 0.22 13.31 -22.66
C PHE A 67 1.67 12.95 -22.38
N SER A 68 1.92 11.84 -21.65
CA SER A 68 3.29 11.37 -21.39
C SER A 68 4.03 10.87 -22.64
N ILE A 69 3.33 10.61 -23.74
CA ILE A 69 3.87 10.14 -25.02
C ILE A 69 4.16 11.31 -25.98
N LEU A 70 3.44 12.44 -25.84
CA LEU A 70 3.42 13.51 -26.85
C LEU A 70 4.31 14.71 -26.53
N PHE A 71 4.76 14.88 -25.28
CA PHE A 71 5.61 16.00 -24.88
C PHE A 71 6.97 15.52 -24.37
N ASP A 72 7.90 15.29 -25.29
CA ASP A 72 9.31 15.62 -25.05
C ASP A 72 9.49 17.06 -25.56
N GLU A 73 10.03 17.92 -24.71
CA GLU A 73 10.42 19.32 -24.96
C GLU A 73 9.31 20.40 -24.92
N ASP A 74 9.62 21.42 -24.10
CA ASP A 74 9.08 22.77 -23.99
C ASP A 74 8.00 23.08 -22.94
N GLU A 75 8.46 23.88 -21.98
CA GLU A 75 7.78 24.54 -20.86
C GLU A 75 6.52 25.29 -21.30
N VAL A 76 5.39 24.97 -20.68
CA VAL A 76 4.31 25.92 -20.48
C VAL A 76 3.75 25.71 -19.08
N GLU A 77 4.16 26.55 -18.14
CA GLU A 77 3.54 26.67 -16.82
C GLU A 77 2.19 27.40 -16.99
N ASP A 78 1.11 26.66 -17.09
CA ASP A 78 -0.25 27.20 -16.92
C ASP A 78 -0.86 26.59 -15.64
N GLU A 79 -1.20 27.42 -14.66
CA GLU A 79 -1.60 27.02 -13.30
C GLU A 79 -2.86 26.12 -13.27
N SER A 80 -3.61 26.02 -14.38
CA SER A 80 -4.72 25.09 -14.55
C SER A 80 -4.31 23.63 -14.84
N GLU A 81 -3.07 23.38 -15.29
CA GLU A 81 -2.57 22.02 -15.56
C GLU A 81 -2.11 21.27 -14.29
N ASN A 82 -2.00 21.96 -13.15
CA ASN A 82 -1.52 21.34 -11.91
C ASN A 82 -2.50 20.30 -11.33
N PHE A 83 -3.82 20.47 -11.53
CA PHE A 83 -4.81 19.47 -11.09
C PHE A 83 -4.93 18.27 -12.02
N GLU A 84 -4.71 18.44 -13.33
CA GLU A 84 -4.75 17.32 -14.30
C GLU A 84 -3.54 16.39 -14.17
N ASN A 85 -2.46 16.87 -13.55
CA ASN A 85 -1.22 16.13 -13.33
C ASN A 85 -1.11 15.49 -11.94
N MET A 86 -2.14 15.58 -11.08
CA MET A 86 -2.13 14.91 -9.78
C MET A 86 -2.31 13.41 -9.93
N VAL A 87 -1.57 12.65 -9.12
CA VAL A 87 -1.64 11.20 -9.03
C VAL A 87 -2.00 10.82 -7.61
N GLU A 88 -3.06 10.04 -7.45
CA GLU A 88 -3.40 9.45 -6.15
C GLU A 88 -2.57 8.18 -5.95
N VAL A 89 -1.84 8.14 -4.82
CA VAL A 89 -1.13 6.97 -4.34
C VAL A 89 -1.88 6.42 -3.14
N GLU A 90 -2.53 5.28 -3.32
CA GLU A 90 -3.28 4.58 -2.28
C GLU A 90 -2.39 3.55 -1.60
N VAL A 91 -2.49 3.45 -0.28
CA VAL A 91 -1.78 2.47 0.54
C VAL A 91 -2.80 1.66 1.33
N VAL A 92 -2.73 0.34 1.18
CA VAL A 92 -3.59 -0.63 1.86
C VAL A 92 -2.72 -1.58 2.68
N ILE A 93 -2.82 -1.53 3.99
CA ILE A 93 -2.17 -2.48 4.90
C ILE A 93 -3.16 -3.59 5.25
N ASN A 94 -2.83 -4.82 4.88
CA ASN A 94 -3.63 -6.00 5.19
C ASN A 94 -3.21 -6.57 6.55
N LEU A 95 -4.18 -6.69 7.46
CA LEU A 95 -3.99 -7.30 8.76
C LEU A 95 -4.49 -8.75 8.70
N PRO A 96 -3.69 -9.73 9.17
CA PRO A 96 -4.11 -11.12 9.18
C PRO A 96 -5.24 -11.30 10.19
N PHE A 97 -6.11 -12.27 9.95
CA PHE A 97 -7.04 -12.71 10.99
C PHE A 97 -6.26 -13.33 12.16
N LEU A 98 -6.33 -12.69 13.32
CA LEU A 98 -5.66 -13.13 14.55
C LEU A 98 -6.70 -13.58 15.57
N GLU A 99 -6.81 -14.89 15.76
CA GLU A 99 -7.76 -15.47 16.70
C GLU A 99 -7.45 -15.01 18.14
N GLY A 100 -8.41 -14.31 18.77
CA GLY A 100 -8.28 -13.80 20.14
C GLY A 100 -7.59 -12.43 20.28
N TYR A 101 -7.23 -11.77 19.18
CA TYR A 101 -6.76 -10.39 19.20
C TYR A 101 -7.93 -9.41 19.06
N ASN A 102 -8.39 -8.84 20.19
CA ASN A 102 -9.56 -7.94 20.23
C ASN A 102 -9.20 -6.45 20.27
N GLN A 103 -7.90 -6.11 20.23
CA GLN A 103 -7.40 -4.74 20.44
C GLN A 103 -7.13 -3.98 19.14
N LEU A 104 -7.71 -4.43 18.01
CA LEU A 104 -7.57 -3.77 16.71
C LEU A 104 -7.95 -2.28 16.75
N ARG A 105 -8.97 -1.93 17.52
CA ARG A 105 -9.40 -0.55 17.69
C ARG A 105 -8.35 0.32 18.39
N GLU A 106 -7.70 -0.22 19.42
CA GLU A 106 -6.66 0.51 20.16
C GLU A 106 -5.43 0.73 19.28
N LEU A 107 -5.04 -0.30 18.51
CA LEU A 107 -3.97 -0.22 17.52
C LEU A 107 -4.29 0.83 16.44
N PHE A 108 -5.52 0.82 15.91
CA PHE A 108 -5.95 1.79 14.91
C PHE A 108 -5.94 3.23 15.45
N GLU A 109 -6.49 3.46 16.64
CA GLU A 109 -6.50 4.79 17.26
C GLU A 109 -5.08 5.31 17.52
N GLU A 110 -4.13 4.45 17.88
CA GLU A 110 -2.73 4.84 18.04
C GLU A 110 -2.09 5.27 16.72
N ILE A 111 -2.27 4.49 15.63
CA ILE A 111 -1.75 4.85 14.31
C ILE A 111 -2.33 6.20 13.86
N VAL A 112 -3.64 6.42 14.02
CA VAL A 112 -4.29 7.71 13.70
C VAL A 112 -3.71 8.87 14.51
N ASN A 113 -3.34 8.64 15.78
CA ASN A 113 -2.74 9.67 16.62
C ASN A 113 -1.27 9.95 16.28
N GLU A 114 -0.52 8.95 15.82
CA GLU A 114 0.88 9.12 15.39
C GLU A 114 0.99 9.80 14.02
N TYR A 115 0.01 9.56 13.14
CA TYR A 115 -0.03 10.11 11.78
C TYR A 115 -1.32 10.92 11.54
N PRO A 116 -1.51 12.06 12.24
CA PRO A 116 -2.75 12.84 12.18
C PRO A 116 -2.97 13.54 10.84
N ASP A 117 -1.91 13.66 10.03
CA ASP A 117 -1.95 14.29 8.71
C ASP A 117 -2.50 13.34 7.63
N LEU A 118 -2.60 12.04 7.93
CA LEU A 118 -3.16 11.02 7.03
C LEU A 118 -4.63 10.77 7.36
N ASP A 119 -5.48 10.75 6.33
CA ASP A 119 -6.89 10.34 6.47
C ASP A 119 -6.99 8.81 6.45
N ILE A 120 -6.67 8.20 7.59
CA ILE A 120 -6.57 6.75 7.74
C ILE A 120 -7.95 6.15 8.06
N ILE A 121 -8.32 5.12 7.31
CA ILE A 121 -9.61 4.41 7.41
C ILE A 121 -9.37 2.95 7.76
N LEU A 122 -10.16 2.40 8.68
CA LEU A 122 -10.20 0.98 8.99
C LEU A 122 -11.37 0.31 8.26
N ILE A 123 -11.07 -0.65 7.38
CA ILE A 123 -12.06 -1.44 6.65
C ILE A 123 -12.11 -2.84 7.27
N ARG A 124 -13.33 -3.32 7.55
CA ARG A 124 -13.59 -4.69 7.99
C ARG A 124 -14.15 -5.49 6.81
N LYS A 125 -13.50 -6.60 6.49
CA LYS A 125 -13.93 -7.57 5.47
C LYS A 125 -14.34 -8.88 6.14
N GLU A 126 -15.56 -9.32 5.87
CA GLU A 126 -16.08 -10.58 6.39
C GLU A 126 -15.91 -11.67 5.33
N PHE A 127 -15.35 -12.81 5.72
CA PHE A 127 -15.16 -13.95 4.83
C PHE A 127 -15.53 -15.27 5.50
N PHE A 128 -15.91 -16.25 4.66
CA PHE A 128 -16.19 -17.60 5.11
C PHE A 128 -14.93 -18.45 4.94
N ARG A 129 -14.39 -18.98 6.05
CA ARG A 129 -13.29 -19.96 6.00
C ARG A 129 -13.75 -21.29 5.40
N LYS A 130 -12.77 -22.14 5.02
CA LYS A 130 -13.00 -23.50 4.50
C LYS A 130 -13.91 -24.36 5.41
N ASP A 131 -13.96 -24.05 6.71
CA ASP A 131 -14.76 -24.75 7.71
C ASP A 131 -16.11 -24.06 8.03
N LEU A 132 -16.57 -23.10 7.21
CA LEU A 132 -17.78 -22.30 7.43
C LEU A 132 -17.74 -21.42 8.70
N ILE A 133 -16.56 -21.24 9.30
CA ILE A 133 -16.34 -20.30 10.40
C ILE A 133 -16.19 -18.89 9.81
N GLU A 134 -16.94 -17.94 10.36
CA GLU A 134 -16.82 -16.51 10.02
C GLU A 134 -15.43 -16.01 10.44
N GLY A 135 -14.66 -15.54 9.47
CA GLY A 135 -13.40 -14.85 9.67
C GLY A 135 -13.56 -13.36 9.41
N GLU A 136 -12.84 -12.54 10.17
CA GLU A 136 -12.83 -11.08 10.03
C GLU A 136 -11.42 -10.61 9.63
N GLU A 137 -11.26 -10.15 8.39
CA GLU A 137 -10.03 -9.50 7.95
C GLU A 137 -10.18 -7.99 8.08
N TYR A 138 -9.08 -7.33 8.42
CA TYR A 138 -9.04 -5.89 8.62
C TYR A 138 -8.01 -5.28 7.69
N GLU A 139 -8.34 -4.12 7.12
CA GLU A 139 -7.45 -3.36 6.26
C GLU A 139 -7.36 -1.93 6.76
N ILE A 140 -6.16 -1.39 6.81
CA ILE A 140 -5.93 0.03 7.05
C ILE A 140 -5.63 0.67 5.71
N VAL A 141 -6.42 1.67 5.32
CA VAL A 141 -6.32 2.34 4.02
C VAL A 141 -6.10 3.82 4.22
N TYR A 142 -5.19 4.40 3.45
CA TYR A 142 -4.95 5.84 3.36
C TYR A 142 -4.40 6.18 1.97
N SER A 143 -4.50 7.44 1.57
CA SER A 143 -3.97 7.88 0.28
C SER A 143 -3.22 9.21 0.36
N TYR A 144 -2.26 9.37 -0.56
CA TYR A 144 -1.55 10.62 -0.80
C TYR A 144 -1.96 11.18 -2.15
N MET A 145 -2.30 12.46 -2.19
CA MET A 145 -2.51 13.20 -3.43
C MET A 145 -1.20 13.85 -3.85
N VAL A 146 -0.54 13.30 -4.86
CA VAL A 146 0.82 13.72 -5.26
C VAL A 146 0.73 14.71 -6.42
N GLY A 147 1.22 15.93 -6.20
CA GLY A 147 1.27 17.01 -7.19
C GLY A 147 2.48 16.92 -8.13
N GLY A 148 2.48 17.76 -9.18
CA GLY A 148 3.53 17.74 -10.22
C GLY A 148 4.96 18.00 -9.72
N GLU A 149 5.14 18.78 -8.65
CA GLU A 149 6.45 19.04 -8.03
C GLU A 149 6.91 17.84 -7.18
N GLU A 150 6.04 17.31 -6.34
CA GLU A 150 6.28 16.14 -5.48
C GLU A 150 6.55 14.89 -6.32
N LEU A 151 5.91 14.75 -7.48
CA LEU A 151 6.17 13.65 -8.41
C LEU A 151 7.65 13.55 -8.82
N LYS A 152 8.35 14.70 -8.85
CA LYS A 152 9.76 14.77 -9.21
C LYS A 152 10.70 14.58 -8.02
N ASP A 153 10.21 14.74 -6.80
CA ASP A 153 11.01 14.68 -5.58
C ASP A 153 11.17 13.22 -5.11
N LEU A 154 12.42 12.78 -5.00
CA LEU A 154 12.75 11.46 -4.49
C LEU A 154 12.58 11.37 -2.97
N GLN A 155 12.79 12.47 -2.24
CA GLN A 155 12.69 12.48 -0.78
C GLN A 155 11.25 12.22 -0.32
N PHE A 156 10.28 12.74 -1.07
CA PHE A 156 8.86 12.48 -0.82
C PHE A 156 8.51 10.98 -0.79
N TYR A 157 8.98 10.20 -1.78
CA TYR A 157 8.74 8.76 -1.80
C TYR A 157 9.48 8.04 -0.67
N GLU A 158 10.70 8.46 -0.35
CA GLU A 158 11.46 7.92 0.78
C GLU A 158 10.72 8.13 2.10
N GLU A 159 10.12 9.30 2.30
CA GLU A 159 9.28 9.61 3.48
C GLU A 159 8.04 8.70 3.54
N ILE A 160 7.29 8.54 2.44
CA ILE A 160 6.13 7.62 2.37
C ILE A 160 6.52 6.21 2.81
N PHE A 161 7.61 5.67 2.27
CA PHE A 161 8.01 4.29 2.57
C PHE A 161 8.64 4.15 3.94
N PHE A 162 9.30 5.19 4.45
CA PHE A 162 9.76 5.23 5.84
C PHE A 162 8.58 5.19 6.81
N GLU A 163 7.56 6.04 6.62
CA GLU A 163 6.33 6.05 7.42
C GLU A 163 5.61 4.70 7.36
N LEU A 164 5.38 4.17 6.16
CA LEU A 164 4.76 2.85 5.98
C LEU A 164 5.55 1.75 6.71
N SER A 165 6.88 1.77 6.64
CA SER A 165 7.71 0.80 7.35
C SER A 165 7.57 0.89 8.87
N ASN A 166 7.43 2.10 9.41
CA ASN A 166 7.22 2.32 10.84
C ASN A 166 5.83 1.87 11.28
N MET A 167 4.80 2.15 10.48
CA MET A 167 3.44 1.63 10.73
C MET A 167 3.43 0.11 10.74
N LEU A 168 4.02 -0.53 9.72
CA LEU A 168 4.10 -1.99 9.64
C LEU A 168 4.87 -2.59 10.81
N ARG A 169 5.97 -1.97 11.25
CA ARG A 169 6.73 -2.41 12.44
C ARG A 169 5.88 -2.32 13.70
N THR A 170 5.19 -1.20 13.91
CA THR A 170 4.33 -0.98 15.09
C THR A 170 3.22 -2.03 15.16
N ILE A 171 2.55 -2.28 14.03
CA ILE A 171 1.55 -3.34 13.90
C ILE A 171 2.20 -4.68 14.25
N TYR A 172 3.31 -5.03 13.59
CA TYR A 172 3.99 -6.31 13.78
C TYR A 172 4.40 -6.54 15.24
N GLU A 173 5.01 -5.57 15.90
CA GLU A 173 5.45 -5.70 17.29
C GLU A 173 4.30 -5.99 18.25
N LYS A 174 3.14 -5.34 18.05
CA LYS A 174 1.96 -5.55 18.91
C LYS A 174 1.24 -6.85 18.60
N THR A 175 1.24 -7.28 17.34
CA THR A 175 0.57 -8.50 16.93
C THR A 175 1.48 -9.73 16.94
N LYS A 176 2.80 -9.56 17.14
CA LYS A 176 3.82 -10.62 17.02
C LYS A 176 3.45 -11.88 17.80
N PHE A 177 3.05 -11.72 19.06
CA PHE A 177 2.69 -12.85 19.91
C PHE A 177 1.52 -13.67 19.34
N TYR A 178 0.51 -12.98 18.80
CA TYR A 178 -0.67 -13.62 18.22
C TYR A 178 -0.37 -14.22 16.85
N ILE A 179 0.45 -13.54 16.05
CA ILE A 179 0.99 -14.08 14.80
C ILE A 179 1.69 -15.39 15.12
N ASP A 180 2.73 -15.38 15.95
CA ASP A 180 3.53 -16.56 16.31
C ASP A 180 2.63 -17.71 16.83
N MET A 181 1.65 -17.42 17.70
CA MET A 181 0.67 -18.40 18.19
C MET A 181 -0.22 -18.99 17.10
N SER A 182 -0.64 -18.20 16.10
CA SER A 182 -1.48 -18.67 15.00
C SER A 182 -0.77 -19.70 14.11
N TRP A 183 0.55 -19.57 13.95
CA TRP A 183 1.37 -20.53 13.20
C TRP A 183 1.48 -21.88 13.92
N TYR A 184 1.67 -21.86 15.24
CA TYR A 184 1.76 -23.11 16.02
C TYR A 184 0.45 -23.92 16.00
N ARG A 185 -0.72 -23.24 15.97
CA ARG A 185 -2.02 -23.93 15.85
C ARG A 185 -2.26 -24.53 14.47
N ALA A 186 -1.77 -23.88 13.41
CA ALA A 186 -1.91 -24.42 12.05
C ALA A 186 -1.14 -25.74 11.87
N GLU A 187 0.00 -25.92 12.55
CA GLU A 187 0.73 -27.19 12.53
C GLU A 187 0.06 -28.31 13.36
N GLU A 188 -0.71 -27.96 14.40
CA GLU A 188 -1.50 -28.92 15.17
C GLU A 188 -2.73 -29.43 14.40
N ASP A 189 -3.39 -28.57 13.61
CA ASP A 189 -4.55 -28.96 12.79
C ASP A 189 -4.19 -29.84 11.57
N ASP A 190 -2.95 -29.78 11.07
CA ASP A 190 -2.47 -30.64 9.98
C ASP A 190 -2.08 -32.06 10.44
N THR A 191 -2.16 -32.37 11.75
CA THR A 191 -1.76 -33.67 12.32
C THR A 191 -2.89 -34.58 12.82
N PHE A 192 -4.16 -34.30 12.49
CA PHE A 192 -5.32 -35.14 12.86
C PHE A 192 -5.97 -35.92 11.72
#